data_AF-A0A9D0Q1N3-F1
#
_entry.id   AF-A0A9D0Q1N3-F1
#
_cell.length_a   1.000
_cell.length_b   1.000
_cell.length_c   1.000
_cell.angle_alpha   90.00
_cell.angle_beta   90.00
_cell.angle_gamma   90.00
#
_symmetry.space_group_name_H-M   'P 1'
#
loop_
_entity.id
_entity.type
_entity.pdbx_description
1 polymer ?
#
loop_
_entity_poly.entity_id
_entity_poly.type
_entity_poly.pdbx_seq_one_letter_code
_entity_poly.pdbx_strand_id
1 'polypeptide(L)'
;MAIIFSGHGHQDGVQGNMFRFVLLVLYLLSIIGIAHATDNKPVPVDLKTVFSTIETQRLYNDPTWLRLLHFRLTPHITTHSDVITPEFFLTHKNTQDITPKTELYATLQAFYQPITENEDPNAHPQCLFPARFYWLKQKLPLPQENLPNVQCPRLQQWAKFSSLDSVSLIMVSGYFGNPAS
;
A
#
# COMPACT_ATOMS: atom_id res chain seq x y z
N MET A 1 -50.07 -31.37 56.55
CA MET A 1 -51.02 -32.32 55.95
C MET A 1 -52.37 -31.61 55.83
N ALA A 2 -52.84 -31.46 54.59
CA ALA A 2 -54.13 -30.97 54.07
C ALA A 2 -54.70 -29.60 54.52
N ILE A 3 -54.67 -28.57 53.66
CA ILE A 3 -55.54 -28.18 52.51
C ILE A 3 -56.80 -27.42 52.97
N ILE A 4 -56.87 -26.15 52.55
CA ILE A 4 -58.05 -25.28 52.59
C ILE A 4 -58.23 -24.62 51.20
N PHE A 5 -59.42 -24.87 50.65
CA PHE A 5 -60.32 -24.04 49.83
C PHE A 5 -60.19 -23.89 48.30
N SER A 6 -61.37 -24.12 47.71
CA SER A 6 -61.93 -23.87 46.39
C SER A 6 -61.81 -22.43 45.88
N GLY A 7 -61.84 -22.28 44.55
CA GLY A 7 -62.17 -21.02 43.87
C GLY A 7 -62.24 -21.20 42.35
N HIS A 8 -63.37 -20.78 41.75
CA HIS A 8 -63.85 -21.03 40.39
C HIS A 8 -63.65 -19.79 39.48
N GLY A 9 -63.47 -20.01 38.16
CA GLY A 9 -63.70 -19.02 37.07
C GLY A 9 -62.62 -17.94 36.89
N HIS A 10 -62.42 -17.26 35.75
CA HIS A 10 -62.98 -17.23 34.39
C HIS A 10 -62.17 -16.12 33.64
N GLN A 11 -61.77 -16.31 32.37
CA GLN A 11 -61.47 -15.24 31.36
C GLN A 11 -60.25 -14.30 31.63
N ASP A 12 -59.41 -13.81 30.70
CA ASP A 12 -59.37 -13.68 29.23
C ASP A 12 -57.92 -13.58 28.70
N GLY A 13 -57.66 -14.22 27.55
CA GLY A 13 -56.35 -14.27 26.88
C GLY A 13 -56.14 -13.17 25.82
N VAL A 14 -56.12 -11.89 26.21
CA VAL A 14 -55.88 -10.77 25.26
C VAL A 14 -54.70 -9.86 25.65
N GLN A 15 -54.23 -9.90 26.89
CA GLN A 15 -53.26 -8.91 27.41
C GLN A 15 -51.79 -9.21 27.09
N GLY A 16 -51.46 -10.46 26.71
CA GLY A 16 -50.08 -10.89 26.43
C GLY A 16 -49.52 -10.49 25.05
N ASN A 17 -50.39 -10.32 24.05
CA ASN A 17 -49.93 -9.99 22.69
C ASN A 17 -49.63 -8.50 22.52
N MET A 18 -50.39 -7.61 23.18
CA MET A 18 -50.16 -6.16 23.08
C MET A 18 -48.79 -5.76 23.63
N PHE A 19 -48.36 -6.36 24.75
CA PHE A 19 -47.03 -6.11 25.33
C PHE A 19 -45.90 -6.63 24.43
N ARG A 20 -46.09 -7.77 23.76
CA ARG A 20 -45.11 -8.32 22.82
C ARG A 20 -44.93 -7.44 21.58
N PHE A 21 -46.02 -6.88 21.06
CA PHE A 21 -45.95 -5.93 19.93
C PHE A 21 -45.25 -4.63 20.32
N VAL A 22 -45.51 -4.07 21.51
CA VAL A 22 -44.84 -2.86 21.98
C VAL A 22 -43.34 -3.09 22.16
N LEU A 23 -42.94 -4.23 22.73
CA LEU A 23 -41.53 -4.59 22.88
C LEU A 23 -40.83 -4.81 21.53
N LEU A 24 -41.50 -5.42 20.55
CA LEU A 24 -40.96 -5.59 19.19
C LEU A 24 -40.83 -4.25 18.47
N VAL A 25 -41.79 -3.33 18.62
CA VAL A 25 -41.72 -1.99 18.02
C VAL A 25 -40.61 -1.16 18.65
N LEU A 26 -40.45 -1.20 19.98
CA LEU A 26 -39.34 -0.52 20.67
C LEU A 26 -37.97 -1.11 20.31
N TYR A 27 -37.90 -2.43 20.14
CA TYR A 27 -36.68 -3.11 19.66
C TYR A 27 -36.36 -2.72 18.21
N LEU A 28 -37.35 -2.65 17.32
CA LEU A 28 -37.16 -2.23 15.93
C LEU A 28 -36.79 -0.75 15.80
N LEU A 29 -37.33 0.13 16.64
CA LEU A 29 -36.96 1.55 16.67
C LEU A 29 -35.53 1.78 17.19
N SER A 30 -35.02 0.91 18.05
CA SER A 30 -33.63 0.92 18.53
C SER A 30 -32.60 0.61 17.43
N ILE A 31 -32.96 -0.20 16.43
CA ILE A 31 -32.04 -0.66 15.37
C ILE A 31 -31.83 0.42 14.27
N ILE A 32 -32.64 1.48 14.22
CA ILE A 32 -32.62 2.48 13.12
C ILE A 32 -31.58 3.61 13.35
N GLY A 33 -31.02 3.77 14.55
CA GLY A 33 -29.79 4.55 14.75
C GLY A 33 -28.64 3.56 14.74
N ILE A 34 -27.71 3.55 13.80
CA ILE A 34 -26.73 4.60 13.55
C ILE A 34 -26.23 4.41 12.10
N ALA A 35 -26.70 5.26 11.17
CA ALA A 35 -26.02 5.45 9.89
C ALA A 35 -25.03 6.59 10.06
N HIS A 36 -23.77 6.28 10.40
CA HIS A 36 -22.70 7.27 10.26
C HIS A 36 -22.47 7.49 8.77
N ALA A 37 -22.87 8.65 8.26
CA ALA A 37 -22.35 9.15 7.00
C ALA A 37 -20.85 9.41 7.20
N THR A 38 -19.99 8.51 6.73
CA THR A 38 -18.56 8.81 6.59
C THR A 38 -18.47 9.83 5.46
N ASP A 39 -18.22 11.09 5.81
CA ASP A 39 -17.87 12.14 4.86
C ASP A 39 -16.53 11.74 4.23
N ASN A 40 -16.59 10.98 3.12
CA ASN A 40 -15.44 10.56 2.34
C ASN A 40 -14.94 11.78 1.53
N LYS A 41 -14.41 12.79 2.24
CA LYS A 41 -13.60 13.81 1.58
C LYS A 41 -12.21 13.23 1.34
N PRO A 42 -11.65 13.36 0.13
CA PRO A 42 -10.28 12.97 -0.14
C PRO A 42 -9.36 13.68 0.86
N VAL A 43 -8.65 12.89 1.66
CA VAL A 43 -7.75 13.42 2.68
C VAL A 43 -6.53 13.98 1.96
N PRO A 44 -6.26 15.30 2.03
CA PRO A 44 -5.07 15.86 1.45
C PRO A 44 -3.84 15.23 2.10
N VAL A 45 -2.87 14.77 1.30
CA VAL A 45 -1.61 14.23 1.82
C VAL A 45 -0.92 15.27 2.64
N ASP A 46 -0.85 15.02 3.93
CA ASP A 46 0.09 15.72 4.76
C ASP A 46 1.48 15.11 4.52
N LEU A 47 2.30 15.78 3.70
CA LEU A 47 3.69 15.39 3.44
C LEU A 47 4.47 15.20 4.75
N LYS A 48 4.11 15.93 5.82
CA LYS A 48 4.70 15.76 7.15
C LYS A 48 4.38 14.39 7.73
N THR A 49 3.18 13.87 7.53
CA THR A 49 2.78 12.52 7.95
C THR A 49 3.53 11.44 7.18
N VAL A 50 3.72 11.64 5.86
CA VAL A 50 4.52 10.73 5.02
C VAL A 50 5.98 10.67 5.51
N PHE A 51 6.61 11.82 5.72
CA PHE A 51 7.99 11.89 6.22
C PHE A 51 8.13 11.34 7.64
N SER A 52 7.17 11.63 8.52
CA SER A 52 7.13 11.06 9.87
C SER A 52 7.07 9.53 9.83
N THR A 53 6.27 8.97 8.92
CA THR A 53 6.17 7.52 8.74
C THR A 53 7.48 6.91 8.26
N ILE A 54 8.14 7.52 7.27
CA ILE A 54 9.46 7.09 6.78
C ILE A 54 10.48 7.02 7.91
N GLU A 55 10.56 8.06 8.73
CA GLU A 55 11.53 8.14 9.84
C GLU A 55 11.17 7.18 10.98
N THR A 56 9.91 7.14 11.40
CA THR A 56 9.46 6.29 12.52
C THR A 56 9.63 4.81 12.21
N GLN A 57 9.27 4.39 11.00
CA GLN A 57 9.40 3.00 10.57
C GLN A 57 10.78 2.69 9.99
N ARG A 58 11.64 3.69 9.83
CA ARG A 58 12.96 3.59 9.19
C ARG A 58 12.88 2.85 7.86
N LEU A 59 11.95 3.25 6.99
CA LEU A 59 11.68 2.55 5.72
C LEU A 59 12.93 2.40 4.83
N TYR A 60 13.88 3.33 4.96
CA TYR A 60 15.16 3.27 4.27
C TYR A 60 16.08 2.11 4.72
N ASN A 61 15.78 1.45 5.84
CA ASN A 61 16.45 0.24 6.31
C ASN A 61 15.65 -1.04 6.01
N ASP A 62 14.48 -0.95 5.36
CA ASP A 62 13.68 -2.12 5.00
C ASP A 62 14.49 -3.04 4.07
N PRO A 63 14.59 -4.36 4.34
CA PRO A 63 15.36 -5.28 3.51
C PRO A 63 14.91 -5.30 2.04
N THR A 64 13.63 -5.05 1.78
CA THR A 64 13.08 -4.95 0.43
C THR A 64 13.60 -3.71 -0.27
N TRP A 65 13.59 -2.57 0.42
CA TRP A 65 14.14 -1.32 -0.12
C TRP A 65 15.62 -1.44 -0.44
N LEU A 66 16.39 -2.02 0.48
CA LEU A 66 17.82 -2.25 0.28
C LEU A 66 18.10 -3.15 -0.93
N ARG A 67 17.28 -4.20 -1.15
CA ARG A 67 17.36 -5.04 -2.35
C ARG A 67 17.00 -4.29 -3.63
N LEU A 68 15.95 -3.46 -3.62
CA LEU A 68 15.56 -2.62 -4.76
C LEU A 68 16.66 -1.64 -5.17
N LEU A 69 17.55 -1.28 -4.23
CA LEU A 69 18.71 -0.43 -4.46
C LEU A 69 20.02 -1.22 -4.61
N HIS A 70 19.98 -2.56 -4.58
CA HIS A 70 21.15 -3.44 -4.60
C HIS A 70 22.19 -3.15 -3.52
N PHE A 71 21.76 -2.70 -2.33
CA PHE A 71 22.64 -2.56 -1.17
C PHE A 71 22.83 -3.93 -0.50
N ARG A 72 24.09 -4.30 -0.28
CA ARG A 72 24.43 -5.55 0.41
C ARG A 72 24.10 -5.48 1.89
N LEU A 73 23.29 -6.43 2.33
CA LEU A 73 23.04 -6.70 3.75
C LEU A 73 24.21 -7.53 4.27
N THR A 74 25.24 -6.90 4.82
CA THR A 74 26.22 -7.63 5.63
C THR A 74 25.86 -7.53 7.11
N PRO A 75 26.15 -8.54 7.95
CA PRO A 75 25.77 -8.56 9.36
C PRO A 75 26.22 -7.34 10.18
N HIS A 76 27.22 -6.59 9.69
CA HIS A 76 27.81 -5.49 10.44
C HIS A 76 27.93 -4.17 9.67
N ILE A 77 27.78 -4.13 8.34
CA ILE A 77 27.88 -2.85 7.59
C ILE A 77 27.06 -2.89 6.28
N THR A 78 26.06 -2.02 6.14
CA THR A 78 25.55 -1.62 4.81
C THR A 78 26.53 -0.59 4.25
N THR A 79 27.40 -1.00 3.32
CA THR A 79 28.51 -0.15 2.87
C THR A 79 28.20 0.62 1.58
N HIS A 80 27.71 -0.07 0.56
CA HIS A 80 27.48 0.50 -0.77
C HIS A 80 26.50 -0.36 -1.58
N SER A 81 25.92 0.25 -2.61
CA SER A 81 25.22 -0.48 -3.65
C SER A 81 26.20 -1.24 -4.53
N ASP A 82 25.83 -2.44 -4.99
CA ASP A 82 26.56 -3.17 -6.02
C ASP A 82 26.41 -2.51 -7.41
N VAL A 83 25.48 -1.57 -7.57
CA VAL A 83 25.30 -0.79 -8.80
C VAL A 83 26.26 0.39 -8.81
N ILE A 84 27.14 0.43 -9.81
CA ILE A 84 28.16 1.49 -9.99
C ILE A 84 27.74 2.61 -10.96
N THR A 85 26.66 2.40 -11.72
CA THR A 85 26.18 3.36 -12.74
C THR A 85 25.38 4.48 -12.06
N PRO A 86 25.82 5.74 -12.10
CA PRO A 86 25.15 6.85 -11.43
C PRO A 86 23.69 7.05 -11.87
N GLU A 87 23.37 6.75 -13.13
CA GLU A 87 22.04 6.90 -13.73
C GLU A 87 20.97 6.00 -13.10
N PHE A 88 21.38 4.98 -12.34
CA PHE A 88 20.48 4.15 -11.55
C PHE A 88 19.90 4.88 -10.32
N PHE A 89 20.59 5.92 -9.85
CA PHE A 89 20.22 6.65 -8.65
C PHE A 89 19.58 7.99 -9.01
N LEU A 90 18.50 8.31 -8.30
CA LEU A 90 17.81 9.60 -8.40
C LEU A 90 18.47 10.66 -7.50
N THR A 91 19.43 10.27 -6.67
CA THR A 91 20.26 11.20 -5.89
C THR A 91 21.35 11.82 -6.77
N HIS A 92 21.12 13.03 -7.28
CA HIS A 92 21.96 13.65 -8.32
C HIS A 92 23.23 14.38 -7.79
N LYS A 93 23.45 14.48 -6.46
CA LYS A 93 24.37 15.52 -5.93
C LYS A 93 25.84 15.13 -5.77
N ASN A 94 26.17 13.85 -5.62
CA ASN A 94 27.52 13.28 -5.59
C ASN A 94 27.33 11.78 -5.35
N THR A 95 28.14 10.90 -5.96
CA THR A 95 28.05 9.46 -5.68
C THR A 95 28.29 9.13 -4.20
N GLN A 96 29.01 10.00 -3.48
CA GLN A 96 29.27 9.88 -2.04
C GLN A 96 28.04 10.13 -1.16
N ASP A 97 27.01 10.81 -1.68
CA ASP A 97 25.78 11.11 -0.93
C ASP A 97 24.68 10.06 -1.15
N ILE A 98 24.96 9.01 -1.92
CA ILE A 98 24.01 7.94 -2.22
C ILE A 98 23.94 7.01 -1.02
N THR A 99 22.88 7.17 -0.24
CA THR A 99 22.51 6.29 0.87
C THR A 99 21.09 5.77 0.62
N PRO A 100 20.70 4.65 1.24
CA PRO A 100 19.31 4.17 1.12
C PRO A 100 18.28 5.22 1.52
N LYS A 101 18.64 6.11 2.46
CA LYS A 101 17.77 7.17 2.96
C LYS A 101 17.65 8.31 1.96
N THR A 102 18.77 8.85 1.48
CA THR A 102 18.76 9.96 0.51
C THR A 102 18.08 9.53 -0.79
N GLU A 103 18.32 8.29 -1.23
CA GLU A 103 17.69 7.74 -2.42
C GLU A 103 16.18 7.53 -2.26
N LEU A 104 15.70 7.17 -1.07
CA LEU A 104 14.26 7.03 -0.80
C LEU A 104 13.56 8.39 -0.95
N TYR A 105 14.15 9.44 -0.38
CA TYR A 105 13.61 10.79 -0.50
C TYR A 105 13.66 11.32 -1.94
N ALA A 106 14.78 11.12 -2.63
CA ALA A 106 14.91 11.49 -4.04
C ALA A 106 13.89 10.75 -4.91
N THR A 107 13.68 9.45 -4.66
CA THR A 107 12.68 8.63 -5.33
C THR A 107 11.27 9.17 -5.12
N LEU A 108 10.91 9.50 -3.87
CA LEU A 108 9.59 10.04 -3.58
C LEU A 108 9.38 11.38 -4.29
N GLN A 109 10.35 12.30 -4.19
CA GLN A 109 10.28 13.59 -4.89
C GLN A 109 10.14 13.43 -6.40
N ALA A 110 10.89 12.51 -6.99
CA ALA A 110 10.87 12.24 -8.42
C ALA A 110 9.49 11.72 -8.89
N PHE A 111 8.78 10.93 -8.07
CA PHE A 111 7.44 10.46 -8.42
C PHE A 111 6.36 11.55 -8.46
N TYR A 112 6.59 12.67 -7.76
CA TYR A 112 5.70 13.83 -7.76
C TYR A 112 6.00 14.85 -8.85
N GLN A 113 7.05 14.64 -9.66
CA GLN A 113 7.37 15.55 -10.76
C GLN A 113 6.23 15.55 -11.79
N PRO A 114 5.74 16.73 -12.22
CA PRO A 114 4.71 16.77 -13.25
C PRO A 114 5.26 16.20 -14.56
N ILE A 115 4.38 15.62 -15.37
CA ILE A 115 4.67 15.25 -16.74
C ILE A 115 4.04 16.27 -17.68
N THR A 116 4.82 16.81 -18.61
CA THR A 116 4.35 17.72 -19.65
C THR A 116 4.10 16.96 -20.96
N GLU A 117 3.27 17.51 -21.84
CA GLU A 117 2.85 16.85 -23.09
C GLU A 117 4.01 16.54 -24.05
N ASN A 118 5.15 17.24 -23.91
CA ASN A 118 6.31 17.10 -24.80
C ASN A 118 7.36 16.11 -24.27
N GLU A 119 7.17 15.54 -23.08
CA GLU A 119 8.12 14.60 -22.46
C GLU A 119 7.78 13.15 -22.83
N ASP A 120 8.80 12.30 -22.98
CA ASP A 120 8.58 10.86 -23.12
C ASP A 120 8.05 10.30 -21.79
N PRO A 121 6.81 9.78 -21.75
CA PRO A 121 6.25 9.25 -20.51
C PRO A 121 7.03 8.06 -19.96
N ASN A 122 7.75 7.31 -20.80
CA ASN A 122 8.57 6.19 -20.35
C ASN A 122 9.82 6.63 -19.58
N ALA A 123 10.26 7.88 -19.74
CA ALA A 123 11.38 8.46 -19.01
C ALA A 123 10.98 8.93 -17.60
N HIS A 124 9.68 8.96 -17.29
CA HIS A 124 9.22 9.36 -15.97
C HIS A 124 9.70 8.35 -14.88
N PRO A 125 10.10 8.81 -13.69
CA PRO A 125 10.60 7.95 -12.62
C PRO A 125 9.64 6.81 -12.22
N GLN A 126 8.33 7.03 -12.26
CA GLN A 126 7.33 5.98 -12.02
C GLN A 126 7.42 4.82 -13.03
N CYS A 127 7.83 5.09 -14.27
CA CYS A 127 7.99 4.10 -15.33
C CYS A 127 9.39 3.46 -15.34
N LEU A 128 10.44 4.22 -14.99
CA LEU A 128 11.81 3.71 -14.87
C LEU A 128 12.00 2.82 -13.65
N PHE A 129 11.33 3.14 -12.54
CA PHE A 129 11.47 2.44 -11.26
C PHE A 129 10.13 1.87 -10.76
N PRO A 130 9.45 1.01 -11.53
CA PRO A 130 8.09 0.57 -11.21
C PRO A 130 8.02 -0.24 -9.91
N ALA A 131 9.07 -1.01 -9.59
CA ALA A 131 9.15 -1.77 -8.35
C ALA A 131 9.30 -0.85 -7.12
N ARG A 132 10.09 0.23 -7.24
CA ARG A 132 10.24 1.24 -6.17
C ARG A 132 8.91 1.97 -5.95
N PHE A 133 8.23 2.35 -7.04
CA PHE A 133 6.91 2.99 -6.98
C PHE A 133 5.87 2.10 -6.32
N TYR A 134 5.76 0.86 -6.76
CA TYR A 134 4.83 -0.12 -6.20
C TYR A 134 5.08 -0.35 -4.70
N TRP A 135 6.33 -0.57 -4.30
CA TRP A 135 6.69 -0.79 -2.91
C TRP A 135 6.38 0.43 -2.02
N LEU A 136 6.69 1.66 -2.47
CA LEU A 136 6.38 2.87 -1.71
C LEU A 136 4.87 3.09 -1.55
N LYS A 137 4.06 2.80 -2.58
CA LYS A 137 2.59 2.85 -2.47
C LYS A 137 2.00 1.87 -1.46
N GLN A 138 2.71 0.76 -1.17
CA GLN A 138 2.28 -0.18 -0.13
C GLN A 138 2.65 0.29 1.29
N LYS A 139 3.74 1.06 1.42
CA LYS A 139 4.27 1.48 2.73
C LYS A 139 3.74 2.83 3.19
N LEU A 140 3.36 3.68 2.24
CA LEU A 140 3.00 5.07 2.50
C LEU A 140 1.62 5.38 1.92
N PRO A 141 0.81 6.22 2.61
CA PRO A 141 -0.42 6.75 2.05
C PRO A 141 -0.09 7.78 0.96
N LEU A 142 0.08 7.31 -0.27
CA LEU A 142 0.31 8.12 -1.47
C LEU A 142 -0.99 8.15 -2.32
N PRO A 143 -1.98 8.99 -1.98
CA PRO A 143 -3.20 9.13 -2.76
C PRO A 143 -2.87 9.62 -4.17
N GLN A 144 -3.60 9.01 -5.10
CA GLN A 144 -3.40 9.15 -6.53
C GLN A 144 -3.59 10.59 -7.01
N GLU A 145 -4.38 11.38 -6.29
CA GLU A 145 -4.75 12.76 -6.59
C GLU A 145 -3.54 13.70 -6.63
N ASN A 146 -2.52 13.39 -5.83
CA ASN A 146 -1.31 14.19 -5.72
C ASN A 146 -0.18 13.65 -6.60
N LEU A 147 -0.33 12.45 -7.15
CA LEU A 147 0.65 11.87 -8.06
C LEU A 147 0.23 12.16 -9.51
N PRO A 148 1.17 12.50 -10.40
CA PRO A 148 0.87 12.61 -11.82
C PRO A 148 0.35 11.24 -12.32
N ASN A 149 -0.72 11.28 -13.11
CA ASN A 149 -1.24 10.08 -13.77
C ASN A 149 -0.37 9.77 -15.01
N VAL A 150 0.72 9.03 -14.78
CA VAL A 150 1.67 8.69 -15.84
C VAL A 150 1.30 7.36 -16.47
N GLN A 151 1.09 7.38 -17.79
CA GLN A 151 0.99 6.15 -18.58
C GLN A 151 2.40 5.63 -18.85
N CYS A 152 2.64 4.33 -18.68
CA CYS A 152 3.95 3.73 -18.97
C CYS A 152 3.84 2.72 -20.13
N PRO A 153 3.73 3.16 -21.41
CA PRO A 153 3.45 2.25 -22.52
C PRO A 153 4.45 1.10 -22.66
N ARG A 154 5.76 1.37 -22.52
CA ARG A 154 6.80 0.32 -22.63
C ARG A 154 6.68 -0.70 -21.52
N LEU A 155 6.47 -0.24 -20.28
CA LEU A 155 6.26 -1.12 -19.13
C LEU A 155 4.99 -1.95 -19.30
N GLN A 156 3.88 -1.31 -19.69
CA GLN A 156 2.60 -1.97 -19.92
C GLN A 156 2.72 -3.02 -21.03
N GLN A 157 3.46 -2.74 -22.10
CA GLN A 157 3.71 -3.68 -23.18
C GLN A 157 4.57 -4.87 -22.73
N TRP A 158 5.63 -4.61 -21.95
CA TRP A 158 6.48 -5.66 -21.40
C TRP A 158 5.74 -6.55 -20.39
N ALA A 159 4.87 -5.97 -19.55
CA ALA A 159 4.14 -6.67 -18.50
C ALA A 159 2.89 -7.42 -19.00
N LYS A 160 2.69 -7.60 -20.31
CA LYS A 160 1.53 -8.32 -20.85
C LYS A 160 1.64 -9.83 -20.59
N PHE A 161 1.19 -10.27 -19.42
CA PHE A 161 1.16 -11.69 -19.06
C PHE A 161 0.16 -12.51 -19.90
N SER A 162 -0.84 -11.87 -20.49
CA SER A 162 -1.83 -12.55 -21.34
C SER A 162 -1.27 -13.12 -22.65
N SER A 163 -0.04 -12.75 -23.02
CA SER A 163 0.69 -13.34 -24.16
C SER A 163 1.78 -14.32 -23.73
N LEU A 164 1.85 -14.72 -22.46
CA LEU A 164 2.84 -15.69 -21.96
C LEU A 164 2.25 -17.09 -21.92
N ASP A 165 2.73 -17.96 -22.82
CA ASP A 165 2.30 -19.36 -22.87
C ASP A 165 3.05 -20.25 -21.87
N SER A 166 4.31 -19.94 -21.56
CA SER A 166 5.12 -20.69 -20.59
C SER A 166 6.27 -19.86 -20.01
N VAL A 167 6.78 -20.27 -18.85
CA VAL A 167 7.98 -19.69 -18.20
C VAL A 167 9.01 -20.79 -18.04
N SER A 168 10.24 -20.56 -18.51
CA SER A 168 11.36 -21.47 -18.38
C SER A 168 12.49 -20.82 -17.58
N LEU A 169 13.06 -21.56 -16.62
CA LEU A 169 14.26 -21.14 -15.88
C LEU A 169 15.47 -21.86 -16.45
N ILE A 170 16.35 -21.11 -17.12
CA ILE A 170 17.62 -21.63 -17.63
C ILE A 170 18.72 -21.14 -16.70
N MET A 171 19.33 -22.05 -15.94
CA MET A 171 20.46 -21.73 -15.07
C MET A 171 21.76 -21.88 -15.86
N VAL A 172 22.41 -20.76 -16.18
CA VAL A 172 23.73 -20.76 -16.80
C VAL A 172 24.78 -20.55 -15.71
N SER A 173 25.62 -21.56 -15.44
CA SER A 173 26.79 -21.42 -14.58
C SER A 173 27.90 -20.71 -15.35
N GLY A 174 27.84 -19.38 -15.43
CA GLY A 174 28.86 -18.57 -16.10
C GLY A 174 30.10 -18.36 -15.22
N TYR A 175 31.28 -18.74 -15.71
CA TYR A 175 32.56 -18.33 -15.13
C TYR A 175 32.86 -16.91 -15.63
N PHE A 176 32.36 -15.89 -14.92
CA PHE A 176 32.47 -14.48 -15.33
C PHE A 176 33.91 -13.94 -15.43
N GLY A 177 34.91 -14.72 -15.02
CA GLY A 177 36.33 -14.37 -15.17
C GLY A 177 36.88 -14.49 -16.59
N ASN A 178 36.19 -15.21 -17.50
CA ASN A 178 36.64 -15.33 -18.90
C ASN A 178 35.47 -15.72 -19.83
N PRO A 179 34.72 -14.77 -20.43
CA PRO A 179 33.51 -15.06 -21.19
C PRO A 179 33.73 -15.72 -22.57
N ALA A 180 34.91 -16.28 -22.84
CA ALA A 180 35.24 -17.03 -24.06
C ALA A 180 36.40 -18.04 -23.86
N SER A 181 36.35 -18.90 -22.84
CA SER A 181 37.24 -20.07 -22.75
C SER A 181 36.46 -21.36 -22.55
#